data_AF-A0A1H0WZT4-F1
#
_entry.id   AF-A0A1H0WZT4-F1
#
_cell.length_a   1.000
_cell.length_b   1.000
_cell.length_c   1.000
_cell.angle_alpha   90.00
_cell.angle_beta   90.00
_cell.angle_gamma   90.00
#
_symmetry.space_group_name_H-M   'P 1'
#
loop_
_entity.id
_entity.type
_entity.pdbx_description
1 polymer ?
#
loop_
_entity_poly.entity_id
_entity_poly.type
_entity_poly.pdbx_seq_one_letter_code
_entity_poly.pdbx_strand_id
1 'polypeptide(L)'
;MITNILATDTPAPETNIYDLIKVGIIPFIVLVIVLIFRKQIIGLFGRIKGGKILGNEVEFIPNAQNQQTLQKDNIPITNIDKVFAAYSKENLSDFRELVLAETEFDKLQSDTQKVEHLIKYSTFIYMRFHFELIYKNIFGSQIQLLQVLNSVKWETTENIEVHYKLTSLKNQTAYDNFSFDEYLKFLINFNLIGKDEDRFFITFKGLDFLRFLIDTNKNPFLPL
;
A
#
# COMPACT_ATOMS: atom_id res chain seq x y z
N MET A 1 -19.00 -59.44 49.15
CA MET A 1 -19.38 -58.13 49.72
C MET A 1 -19.58 -57.18 48.54
N ILE A 2 -20.82 -56.79 48.29
CA ILE A 2 -21.29 -55.99 47.14
C ILE A 2 -21.43 -54.53 47.60
N THR A 3 -20.95 -53.56 46.83
CA THR A 3 -21.35 -52.12 46.69
C THR A 3 -20.14 -51.34 46.16
N ASN A 4 -20.20 -50.26 45.37
CA ASN A 4 -21.24 -49.51 44.69
C ASN A 4 -20.50 -48.68 43.62
N ILE A 5 -20.86 -48.77 42.33
CA ILE A 5 -20.33 -47.87 41.30
C ILE A 5 -21.37 -46.76 41.14
N LEU A 6 -21.11 -45.58 41.73
CA LEU A 6 -21.91 -44.38 41.48
C LEU A 6 -21.58 -43.89 40.06
N ALA A 7 -22.58 -43.94 39.18
CA ALA A 7 -22.59 -43.20 37.93
C ALA A 7 -22.63 -41.70 38.25
N THR A 8 -21.61 -40.96 37.82
CA THR A 8 -21.64 -39.49 37.82
C THR A 8 -22.46 -39.04 36.61
N ASP A 9 -23.69 -38.59 36.86
CA ASP A 9 -24.49 -37.88 35.87
C ASP A 9 -23.75 -36.59 35.47
N THR A 10 -23.17 -36.58 34.27
CA THR A 10 -22.71 -35.35 33.62
C THR A 10 -23.95 -34.53 33.24
N PRO A 11 -24.12 -33.30 33.74
CA PRO A 11 -25.26 -32.48 33.37
C PRO A 11 -25.21 -32.18 31.87
N ALA A 12 -26.36 -32.27 31.21
CA ALA A 12 -26.52 -31.93 29.80
C ALA A 12 -26.06 -30.47 29.57
N PRO A 13 -25.38 -30.17 28.44
CA PRO A 13 -24.94 -28.81 28.15
C PRO A 13 -26.16 -27.89 28.08
N GLU A 14 -26.29 -26.99 29.04
CA GLU A 14 -27.28 -25.91 28.99
C GLU A 14 -26.95 -25.06 27.77
N THR A 15 -27.75 -25.17 26.71
CA THR A 15 -27.61 -24.35 25.51
C THR A 15 -27.84 -22.91 25.90
N ASN A 16 -26.75 -22.16 26.05
CA ASN A 16 -26.79 -20.78 26.50
C ASN A 16 -27.46 -19.94 25.40
N ILE A 17 -28.47 -19.14 25.75
CA ILE A 17 -29.20 -18.28 24.80
C ILE A 17 -28.25 -17.40 23.97
N TYR A 18 -27.10 -17.04 24.55
CA TYR A 18 -26.02 -16.32 23.86
C TYR A 18 -25.43 -17.07 22.64
N ASP A 19 -25.37 -18.40 22.66
CA ASP A 19 -24.83 -19.17 21.54
C ASP A 19 -25.83 -19.27 20.38
N LEU A 20 -27.14 -19.35 20.68
CA LEU A 20 -28.20 -19.25 19.68
C LEU A 20 -28.22 -17.88 19.00
N ILE A 21 -27.98 -16.80 19.75
CA ILE A 21 -27.94 -15.43 19.21
C ILE A 21 -26.71 -15.23 18.30
N LYS A 22 -25.52 -15.74 18.67
CA LYS A 22 -24.30 -15.64 17.84
C LYS A 22 -24.44 -16.32 16.49
N VAL A 23 -25.10 -17.48 16.44
CA VAL A 23 -25.29 -18.24 15.19
C VAL A 23 -26.24 -17.51 14.23
N GLY A 24 -27.23 -16.76 14.74
CA GLY A 24 -28.16 -15.99 13.91
C GLY A 24 -27.61 -14.66 13.37
N ILE A 25 -26.65 -14.04 14.07
CA ILE A 25 -26.13 -12.71 13.71
C ILE A 25 -25.27 -12.76 12.44
N ILE A 26 -24.43 -13.79 12.27
CA ILE A 26 -23.54 -13.92 11.11
C ILE A 26 -24.31 -13.96 9.77
N PRO A 27 -25.31 -14.84 9.55
CA PRO A 27 -26.04 -14.86 8.28
C PRO A 27 -26.81 -13.56 8.04
N PHE A 28 -27.27 -12.88 9.09
CA PHE A 28 -27.93 -11.59 8.98
C PHE A 28 -26.95 -10.49 8.52
N ILE A 29 -25.75 -10.41 9.10
CA ILE A 29 -24.70 -9.48 8.66
C ILE A 29 -24.31 -9.75 7.21
N VAL A 30 -24.12 -11.02 6.83
CA VAL A 30 -23.81 -11.43 5.45
C VAL A 30 -24.92 -10.98 4.50
N LEU A 31 -26.19 -11.17 4.87
CA LEU A 31 -27.34 -10.73 4.07
C LEU A 31 -27.35 -9.21 3.88
N VAL A 32 -27.10 -8.44 4.95
CA VAL A 32 -27.06 -6.97 4.90
C VAL A 32 -25.91 -6.49 4.00
N ILE A 33 -24.71 -7.09 4.12
CA ILE A 33 -23.57 -6.79 3.25
C ILE A 33 -23.94 -7.09 1.79
N VAL A 34 -24.52 -8.24 1.48
CA VAL A 34 -24.94 -8.59 0.11
C VAL A 34 -25.95 -7.57 -0.43
N LEU A 35 -26.90 -7.10 0.38
CA LEU A 35 -27.90 -6.11 -0.04
C LEU A 35 -27.30 -4.72 -0.29
N ILE A 36 -26.39 -4.26 0.56
CA ILE A 36 -25.72 -2.95 0.41
C ILE A 36 -24.80 -2.98 -0.83
N PHE A 37 -24.05 -4.06 -1.00
CA PHE A 37 -23.04 -4.19 -2.04
C PHE A 37 -23.56 -4.79 -3.35
N ARG A 38 -24.86 -5.10 -3.47
CA ARG A 38 -25.45 -5.73 -4.67
C ARG A 38 -25.07 -5.02 -5.97
N LYS A 39 -25.06 -3.69 -5.97
CA LYS A 39 -24.72 -2.89 -7.17
C LYS A 39 -23.23 -2.99 -7.53
N GLN A 40 -22.35 -3.09 -6.53
CA GLN A 40 -20.90 -3.20 -6.72
C GLN A 40 -20.52 -4.62 -7.15
N ILE A 41 -21.15 -5.65 -6.57
CA ILE A 41 -20.95 -7.06 -6.93
C ILE A 41 -21.39 -7.32 -8.39
N ILE A 42 -22.53 -6.78 -8.83
CA ILE A 42 -22.99 -6.89 -10.23
C ILE A 42 -22.00 -6.22 -11.19
N GLY A 43 -21.39 -5.10 -10.79
CA GLY A 43 -20.34 -4.41 -11.56
C GLY A 43 -19.05 -5.22 -11.71
N LEU A 44 -18.72 -6.06 -10.73
CA LEU A 44 -17.57 -6.96 -10.78
C LEU A 44 -17.82 -8.15 -11.70
N PHE A 45 -19.02 -8.75 -11.67
CA PHE A 45 -19.39 -9.84 -12.60
C PHE A 45 -19.44 -9.37 -14.05
N GLY A 46 -19.88 -8.13 -14.32
CA GLY A 46 -19.85 -7.55 -15.66
C GLY A 46 -18.45 -7.38 -16.26
N ARG A 47 -17.39 -7.43 -15.42
CA ARG A 47 -15.98 -7.33 -15.83
C ARG A 47 -15.28 -8.68 -15.98
N ILE A 48 -15.86 -9.78 -15.51
CA ILE A 48 -15.34 -11.13 -15.77
C ILE A 48 -15.86 -11.60 -17.14
N LYS A 49 -15.39 -10.93 -18.20
CA LYS A 49 -15.47 -11.46 -19.57
C LYS A 49 -14.22 -12.30 -19.82
N GLY A 50 -14.33 -13.61 -19.56
CA GLY A 50 -13.31 -14.59 -19.91
C GLY A 50 -12.41 -15.00 -18.74
N GLY A 51 -12.95 -15.82 -17.84
CA GLY A 51 -12.15 -16.63 -16.91
C GLY A 51 -12.22 -18.09 -17.33
N LYS A 52 -11.08 -18.71 -17.66
CA LYS A 52 -10.99 -20.13 -17.98
C LYS A 52 -11.39 -20.96 -16.76
N ILE A 53 -12.56 -21.58 -16.80
CA ILE A 53 -12.94 -22.66 -15.88
C ILE A 53 -13.11 -23.91 -16.73
N LEU A 54 -12.18 -24.85 -16.52
CA LEU A 54 -12.18 -26.23 -17.03
C LEU A 54 -12.46 -26.41 -18.53
N GLY A 55 -11.38 -26.40 -19.31
CA GLY A 55 -11.14 -27.39 -20.36
C GLY A 55 -12.02 -27.41 -21.62
N ASN A 56 -13.13 -26.70 -21.68
CA ASN A 56 -14.00 -26.68 -22.85
C ASN A 56 -14.14 -25.25 -23.40
N GLU A 57 -13.73 -25.08 -24.65
CA GLU A 57 -13.86 -23.85 -25.41
C GLU A 57 -15.32 -23.61 -25.75
N VAL A 58 -15.83 -22.44 -25.34
CA VAL A 58 -17.06 -21.87 -25.89
C VAL A 58 -16.70 -20.50 -26.43
N GLU A 59 -16.34 -20.47 -27.71
CA GLU A 59 -16.24 -19.24 -28.49
C GLU A 59 -17.65 -18.71 -28.79
N PHE A 60 -17.99 -17.57 -28.19
CA PHE A 60 -19.09 -16.74 -28.70
C PHE A 60 -18.49 -15.73 -29.68
N ILE A 61 -18.57 -16.04 -30.98
CA ILE A 61 -18.23 -15.13 -32.08
C ILE A 61 -19.36 -14.09 -32.20
N PRO A 62 -19.13 -12.78 -32.00
CA PRO A 62 -20.04 -11.76 -32.49
C PRO A 62 -19.60 -11.35 -33.90
N ASN A 63 -20.52 -11.60 -34.82
CA ASN A 63 -20.59 -11.20 -36.22
C ASN A 63 -19.71 -10.02 -36.66
N ALA A 64 -19.02 -10.26 -37.77
CA ALA A 64 -18.37 -9.29 -38.61
C ALA A 64 -19.34 -8.17 -39.05
N GLN A 65 -18.96 -6.92 -38.78
CA GLN A 65 -19.37 -5.78 -39.59
C GLN A 65 -18.11 -5.12 -40.16
N ASN A 66 -18.00 -5.26 -41.48
CA ASN A 66 -17.09 -4.48 -42.32
C ASN A 66 -17.40 -2.99 -42.14
N GLN A 67 -16.44 -2.25 -41.60
CA GLN A 67 -16.30 -0.82 -41.86
C GLN A 67 -14.83 -0.54 -42.23
N GLN A 68 -14.60 -0.41 -43.53
CA GLN A 68 -13.46 0.33 -44.04
C GLN A 68 -13.72 1.81 -43.77
N THR A 69 -13.06 2.36 -42.75
CA THR A 69 -12.89 3.80 -42.58
C THR A 69 -11.46 4.06 -42.13
N LEU A 70 -10.70 4.71 -43.03
CA LEU A 70 -9.50 5.50 -42.82
C LEU A 70 -8.62 5.11 -41.63
N GLN A 71 -7.43 4.60 -41.92
CA GLN A 71 -6.32 4.44 -40.98
C GLN A 71 -5.96 5.81 -40.37
N LYS A 72 -6.65 6.16 -39.29
CA LYS A 72 -6.11 6.98 -38.22
C LYS A 72 -5.45 5.99 -37.30
N ASP A 73 -4.16 6.14 -37.05
CA ASP A 73 -3.38 5.24 -36.19
C ASP A 73 -4.20 4.86 -34.96
N ASN A 74 -4.60 3.60 -34.87
CA ASN A 74 -5.34 3.04 -33.74
C ASN A 74 -4.35 2.90 -32.59
N ILE A 75 -3.93 4.04 -32.01
CA ILE A 75 -3.22 4.05 -30.75
C ILE A 75 -4.22 3.54 -29.71
N PRO A 76 -3.95 2.42 -29.02
CA PRO A 76 -4.87 1.90 -28.03
C PRO A 76 -5.07 2.96 -26.95
N ILE A 77 -6.32 3.34 -26.69
CA ILE A 77 -6.66 4.23 -25.56
C ILE A 77 -6.12 3.55 -24.30
N THR A 78 -5.11 4.17 -23.71
CA THR A 78 -4.45 3.66 -22.51
C THR A 78 -5.31 3.92 -21.28
N ASN A 79 -4.98 3.28 -20.16
CA ASN A 79 -5.62 3.62 -18.89
C ASN A 79 -5.34 5.08 -18.47
N ILE A 80 -4.23 5.67 -18.92
CA ILE A 80 -3.86 7.05 -18.63
C ILE A 80 -4.82 8.00 -19.35
N ASP A 81 -5.17 7.73 -20.61
CA ASP A 81 -6.10 8.57 -21.38
C ASP A 81 -7.49 8.64 -20.74
N LYS A 82 -7.95 7.52 -20.17
CA LYS A 82 -9.22 7.47 -19.42
C LYS A 82 -9.16 8.29 -18.14
N VAL A 83 -8.02 8.28 -17.44
CA VAL A 83 -7.82 9.09 -16.23
C VAL A 83 -7.79 10.57 -16.59
N PHE A 84 -7.04 10.95 -17.63
CA PHE A 84 -6.96 12.34 -18.09
C PHE A 84 -8.32 12.88 -18.52
N ALA A 85 -9.14 12.07 -19.19
CA ALA A 85 -10.49 12.46 -19.58
C ALA A 85 -11.42 12.82 -18.41
N ALA A 86 -11.07 12.42 -17.16
CA ALA A 86 -11.83 12.77 -15.97
C ALA A 86 -11.49 14.16 -15.38
N TYR A 87 -10.43 14.82 -15.86
CA TYR A 87 -9.99 16.14 -15.38
C TYR A 87 -10.31 17.25 -16.39
N SER A 88 -10.37 18.51 -15.92
CA SER A 88 -10.58 19.66 -16.80
C SER A 88 -9.40 19.89 -17.73
N LYS A 89 -9.69 20.26 -18.98
CA LYS A 89 -8.67 20.46 -20.01
C LYS A 89 -7.76 21.64 -19.68
N GLU A 90 -8.32 22.66 -19.05
CA GLU A 90 -7.64 23.88 -18.64
C GLU A 90 -6.54 23.54 -17.61
N ASN A 91 -6.89 22.82 -16.54
CA ASN A 91 -5.92 22.42 -15.53
C ASN A 91 -4.85 21.48 -16.11
N LEU A 92 -5.25 20.54 -16.97
CA LEU A 92 -4.29 19.65 -17.64
C LEU A 92 -3.30 20.43 -18.50
N SER A 93 -3.74 21.50 -19.15
CA SER A 93 -2.87 22.39 -19.91
C SER A 93 -1.89 23.11 -18.98
N ASP A 94 -2.37 23.67 -17.86
CA ASP A 94 -1.50 24.37 -16.90
C ASP A 94 -0.41 23.44 -16.33
N PHE A 95 -0.78 22.24 -15.88
CA PHE A 95 0.19 21.26 -15.39
C PHE A 95 1.14 20.78 -16.48
N ARG A 96 0.67 20.65 -17.73
CA ARG A 96 1.53 20.31 -18.85
C ARG A 96 2.61 21.37 -19.07
N GLU A 97 2.23 22.64 -19.08
CA GLU A 97 3.19 23.73 -19.26
C GLU A 97 4.23 23.78 -18.12
N LEU A 98 3.82 23.51 -16.88
CA LEU A 98 4.74 23.37 -15.75
C LEU A 98 5.73 22.22 -15.97
N VAL A 99 5.26 21.06 -16.41
CA VAL A 99 6.15 19.91 -16.70
C VAL A 99 7.13 20.25 -17.82
N LEU A 100 6.68 20.90 -18.89
CA LEU A 100 7.56 21.30 -19.99
C LEU A 100 8.63 22.30 -19.54
N ALA A 101 8.26 23.27 -18.71
CA ALA A 101 9.19 24.25 -18.15
C ALA A 101 10.21 23.61 -17.20
N GLU A 102 9.76 22.78 -16.25
CA GLU A 102 10.64 22.12 -15.28
C GLU A 102 11.61 21.12 -15.91
N THR A 103 11.17 20.42 -16.97
CA THR A 103 12.01 19.45 -17.70
C THR A 103 12.88 20.10 -18.77
N GLU A 104 12.74 21.41 -19.00
CA GLU A 104 13.37 22.14 -20.11
C GLU A 104 13.18 21.40 -21.45
N PHE A 105 11.98 20.86 -21.66
CA PHE A 105 11.69 19.86 -22.70
C PHE A 105 12.08 20.32 -24.11
N ASP A 106 11.93 21.62 -24.39
CA ASP A 106 12.22 22.23 -25.68
C ASP A 106 13.73 22.32 -26.00
N LYS A 107 14.60 22.19 -24.99
CA LYS A 107 16.06 22.16 -25.20
C LYS A 107 16.56 20.80 -25.70
N LEU A 108 15.75 19.74 -25.58
CA LEU A 108 16.10 18.39 -25.97
C LEU A 108 15.95 18.20 -27.49
N GLN A 109 16.99 17.68 -28.14
CA GLN A 109 17.12 17.70 -29.60
C GLN A 109 16.43 16.51 -30.29
N SER A 110 16.32 15.37 -29.61
CA SER A 110 15.77 14.15 -30.17
C SER A 110 14.61 13.60 -29.34
N ASP A 111 13.70 12.88 -29.99
CA ASP A 111 12.57 12.24 -29.32
C ASP A 111 13.04 11.19 -28.31
N THR A 112 14.15 10.50 -28.58
CA THR A 112 14.76 9.56 -27.63
C THR A 112 15.19 10.26 -26.34
N GLN A 113 15.88 11.40 -26.45
CA GLN A 113 16.27 12.20 -25.28
C GLN A 113 15.05 12.71 -24.51
N LYS A 114 14.01 13.16 -25.21
CA LYS A 114 12.74 13.60 -24.62
C LYS A 114 12.08 12.49 -23.81
N VAL A 115 11.95 11.30 -24.38
CA VAL A 115 11.34 10.15 -23.70
C VAL A 115 12.18 9.74 -22.48
N GLU A 116 13.50 9.61 -22.62
CA GLU A 116 14.38 9.25 -21.51
C GLU A 116 14.31 10.28 -20.37
N HIS A 117 14.29 11.57 -20.71
CA HIS A 117 14.18 12.64 -19.74
C HIS A 117 12.83 12.62 -19.01
N LEU A 118 11.72 12.41 -19.72
CA LEU A 118 10.39 12.26 -19.12
C LEU A 118 10.30 11.03 -18.21
N ILE A 119 10.96 9.92 -18.55
CA ILE A 119 11.05 8.73 -17.68
C ILE A 119 11.80 9.07 -16.38
N LYS A 120 12.94 9.76 -16.48
CA LYS A 120 13.71 10.19 -15.29
C LYS A 120 12.89 11.13 -14.41
N TYR A 121 12.27 12.14 -15.02
CA TYR A 121 11.45 13.11 -14.30
C TYR A 121 10.23 12.45 -13.64
N SER A 122 9.47 11.61 -14.35
CA SER A 122 8.33 10.88 -13.78
C SER A 122 8.74 9.91 -12.66
N THR A 123 9.90 9.26 -12.80
CA THR A 123 10.48 8.42 -11.73
C THR A 123 10.79 9.25 -10.49
N PHE A 124 11.39 10.43 -10.66
CA PHE A 124 11.69 11.36 -9.56
C PHE A 124 10.41 11.84 -8.85
N ILE A 125 9.39 12.25 -9.60
CA ILE A 125 8.10 12.67 -9.03
C ILE A 125 7.43 11.51 -8.27
N TYR A 126 7.41 10.31 -8.84
CA TYR A 126 6.86 9.13 -8.18
C TYR A 126 7.60 8.79 -6.89
N MET A 127 8.93 8.87 -6.90
CA MET A 127 9.77 8.66 -5.72
C MET A 127 9.45 9.69 -4.62
N ARG A 128 9.39 10.98 -4.95
CA ARG A 128 9.04 12.04 -3.96
C ARG A 128 7.65 11.83 -3.40
N PHE A 129 6.66 11.54 -4.24
CA PHE A 129 5.30 11.26 -3.79
C PHE A 129 5.27 10.06 -2.82
N HIS A 130 6.03 9.00 -3.11
CA HIS A 130 6.13 7.86 -2.22
C HIS A 130 6.78 8.22 -0.88
N PHE A 131 7.83 9.05 -0.88
CA PHE A 131 8.44 9.55 0.35
C PHE A 131 7.53 10.48 1.16
N GLU A 132 6.69 11.30 0.51
CA GLU A 132 5.64 12.07 1.19
C GLU A 132 4.65 11.16 1.93
N LEU A 133 4.23 10.07 1.30
CA LEU A 133 3.36 9.09 1.95
C LEU A 133 4.03 8.43 3.15
N ILE A 134 5.31 8.06 3.03
CA ILE A 134 6.08 7.51 4.15
C ILE A 134 6.18 8.54 5.28
N TYR A 135 6.54 9.79 4.97
CA TYR A 135 6.68 10.85 5.97
C TYR A 135 5.41 11.11 6.76
N LYS A 136 4.24 11.04 6.11
CA LYS A 136 2.94 11.20 6.78
C LYS A 136 2.60 10.09 7.77
N ASN A 137 3.23 8.92 7.65
CA ASN A 137 2.89 7.73 8.43
C ASN A 137 4.02 7.26 9.35
N ILE A 138 5.23 7.81 9.22
CA ILE A 138 6.39 7.44 10.05
C ILE A 138 6.41 8.25 11.35
N PHE A 139 6.78 7.60 12.46
CA PHE A 139 6.99 8.29 13.73
C PHE A 139 8.34 9.01 13.78
N GLY A 140 8.43 10.12 14.51
CA GLY A 140 9.68 10.87 14.68
C GLY A 140 10.82 10.02 15.27
N SER A 141 10.51 9.11 16.20
CA SER A 141 11.48 8.17 16.76
C SER A 141 11.99 7.13 15.77
N GLN A 142 11.18 6.74 14.79
CA GLN A 142 11.63 5.88 13.71
C GLN A 142 12.57 6.63 12.77
N ILE A 143 12.35 7.93 12.54
CA ILE A 143 13.29 8.79 11.81
C ILE A 143 14.64 8.86 12.57
N GLN A 144 14.60 8.99 13.90
CA GLN A 144 15.82 8.95 14.73
C GLN A 144 16.57 7.61 14.56
N LEU A 145 15.84 6.49 14.59
CA LEU A 145 16.45 5.17 14.35
C LEU A 145 17.12 5.11 12.97
N LEU A 146 16.49 5.64 11.92
CA LEU A 146 17.12 5.71 10.59
C LEU A 146 18.42 6.54 10.60
N GLN A 147 18.46 7.65 11.34
CA GLN A 147 19.66 8.47 11.50
C GLN A 147 20.78 7.74 12.26
N VAL A 148 20.42 6.97 13.29
CA VAL A 148 21.35 6.10 14.02
C VAL A 148 21.94 5.07 13.06
N LEU A 149 21.09 4.32 12.35
CA LEU A 149 21.53 3.30 11.39
C LEU A 149 22.38 3.89 10.24
N ASN A 150 22.08 5.11 9.80
CA ASN A 150 22.93 5.83 8.84
C ASN A 150 24.33 6.15 9.39
N SER A 151 24.47 6.35 10.70
CA SER A 151 25.75 6.68 11.34
C SER A 151 26.64 5.46 11.57
N VAL A 152 26.06 4.31 11.91
CA VAL A 152 26.82 3.09 12.29
C VAL A 152 26.75 1.96 11.25
N LYS A 153 25.97 2.13 10.18
CA LYS A 153 25.67 1.17 9.09
C LYS A 153 24.89 -0.07 9.51
N TRP A 154 25.20 -0.66 10.67
CA TRP A 154 24.53 -1.85 11.21
C TRP A 154 24.34 -1.72 12.71
N GLU A 155 23.23 -2.24 13.25
CA GLU A 155 23.01 -2.38 14.69
C GLU A 155 22.42 -3.72 15.07
N THR A 156 22.66 -4.16 16.31
CA THR A 156 22.08 -5.39 16.86
C THR A 156 20.61 -5.20 17.24
N THR A 157 19.83 -6.29 17.27
CA THR A 157 18.45 -6.26 17.76
C THR A 157 18.37 -5.69 19.19
N GLU A 158 19.30 -6.10 20.06
CA GLU A 158 19.37 -5.63 21.45
C GLU A 158 19.49 -4.10 21.54
N ASN A 159 20.40 -3.50 20.77
CA ASN A 159 20.61 -2.04 20.78
C ASN A 159 19.38 -1.28 20.25
N ILE A 160 18.70 -1.82 19.26
CA ILE A 160 17.47 -1.23 18.72
C ILE A 160 16.31 -1.37 19.70
N GLU A 161 16.22 -2.49 20.42
CA GLU A 161 15.23 -2.67 21.47
C GLU A 161 15.44 -1.68 22.63
N VAL A 162 16.70 -1.38 22.99
CA VAL A 162 17.03 -0.30 23.93
C VAL A 162 16.56 1.05 23.40
N HIS A 163 16.82 1.37 22.13
CA HIS A 163 16.34 2.60 21.49
C HIS A 163 14.81 2.73 21.54
N TYR A 164 14.11 1.63 21.25
CA TYR A 164 12.66 1.54 21.33
C TYR A 164 12.15 1.76 22.76
N LYS A 165 12.72 1.09 23.77
CA LYS A 165 12.34 1.25 25.19
C LYS A 165 12.55 2.68 25.68
N LEU A 166 13.66 3.32 25.32
CA LEU A 166 13.92 4.72 25.68
C LEU A 166 12.90 5.67 25.05
N THR A 167 12.44 5.36 23.84
CA THR A 167 11.42 6.14 23.14
C THR A 167 10.03 5.92 23.74
N SER A 168 9.64 4.67 24.01
CA SER A 168 8.34 4.34 24.56
C SER A 168 8.12 4.97 25.93
N LEU A 169 9.17 5.01 26.77
CA LEU A 169 9.13 5.68 28.08
C LEU A 169 8.88 7.20 27.97
N LYS A 170 9.36 7.85 26.91
CA LYS A 170 9.15 9.29 26.69
C LYS A 170 7.75 9.63 26.18
N ASN A 171 7.07 8.69 25.51
CA ASN A 171 5.79 8.90 24.84
C ASN A 171 4.79 7.77 25.16
N GLN A 172 4.59 7.49 26.45
CA GLN A 172 3.89 6.30 26.93
C GLN A 172 2.51 6.10 26.28
N THR A 173 1.70 7.16 26.19
CA THR A 173 0.35 7.12 25.59
C THR A 173 0.30 6.67 24.13
N ALA A 174 1.36 6.89 23.34
CA ALA A 174 1.43 6.46 21.95
C ALA A 174 1.92 5.00 21.80
N TYR A 175 2.57 4.45 22.83
CA TYR A 175 3.26 3.16 22.78
C TYR A 175 2.65 2.08 23.68
N ASP A 176 1.65 2.39 24.50
CA ASP A 176 1.03 1.43 25.43
C ASP A 176 0.53 0.14 24.75
N ASN A 177 0.15 0.21 23.47
CA ASN A 177 -0.30 -0.93 22.67
C ASN A 177 0.56 -1.18 21.43
N PHE A 178 1.77 -0.63 21.38
CA PHE A 178 2.61 -0.69 20.18
C PHE A 178 3.86 -1.51 20.49
N SER A 179 3.93 -2.75 20.02
CA SER A 179 5.05 -3.64 20.29
C SER A 179 6.33 -3.23 19.54
N PHE A 180 7.48 -3.75 19.98
CA PHE A 180 8.76 -3.58 19.27
C PHE A 180 8.69 -4.06 17.82
N ASP A 181 8.04 -5.20 17.58
CA ASP A 181 7.86 -5.76 16.24
C ASP A 181 6.98 -4.85 15.37
N GLU A 182 5.88 -4.30 15.91
CA GLU A 182 5.04 -3.35 15.19
C GLU A 182 5.77 -2.04 14.87
N TYR A 183 6.62 -1.59 15.79
CA TYR A 183 7.50 -0.45 15.59
C TYR A 183 8.47 -0.65 14.43
N LEU A 184 9.07 -1.83 14.28
CA LEU A 184 9.96 -2.12 13.15
C LEU A 184 9.22 -2.49 11.86
N LYS A 185 8.03 -3.09 11.97
CA LYS A 185 7.25 -3.60 10.84
C LYS A 185 7.00 -2.53 9.79
N PHE A 186 6.70 -1.29 10.18
CA PHE A 186 6.54 -0.19 9.24
C PHE A 186 7.83 0.05 8.43
N LEU A 187 8.98 0.16 9.10
CA LEU A 187 10.27 0.44 8.46
C LEU A 187 10.71 -0.68 7.52
N ILE A 188 10.45 -1.93 7.90
CA ILE A 188 10.72 -3.11 7.06
C ILE A 188 9.78 -3.16 5.87
N ASN A 189 8.46 -2.97 6.08
CA ASN A 189 7.46 -3.03 5.01
C ASN A 189 7.67 -1.94 3.96
N PHE A 190 8.09 -0.75 4.36
CA PHE A 190 8.44 0.32 3.44
C PHE A 190 9.87 0.21 2.88
N ASN A 191 10.61 -0.85 3.24
CA ASN A 191 11.98 -1.13 2.84
C ASN A 191 12.94 0.02 3.19
N LEU A 192 12.77 0.65 4.35
CA LEU A 192 13.66 1.70 4.86
C LEU A 192 14.82 1.11 5.65
N ILE A 193 14.58 -0.03 6.31
CA ILE A 193 15.60 -0.84 6.96
C ILE A 193 15.52 -2.29 6.46
N GLY A 194 16.64 -2.98 6.47
CA GLY A 194 16.72 -4.42 6.30
C GLY A 194 17.13 -5.11 7.59
N LYS A 195 16.92 -6.42 7.65
CA LYS A 195 17.36 -7.30 8.74
C LYS A 195 18.22 -8.42 8.16
N ASP A 196 19.39 -8.64 8.74
CA ASP A 196 20.31 -9.73 8.45
C ASP A 196 20.65 -10.44 9.76
N GLU A 197 20.15 -11.67 9.93
CA GLU A 197 20.23 -12.43 11.18
C GLU A 197 19.73 -11.61 12.40
N ASP A 198 20.64 -11.22 13.29
CA ASP A 198 20.37 -10.43 14.50
C ASP A 198 20.77 -8.96 14.36
N ARG A 199 20.96 -8.50 13.13
CA ARG A 199 21.38 -7.13 12.81
C ARG A 199 20.40 -6.44 11.89
N PHE A 200 20.29 -5.13 12.03
CA PHE A 200 19.52 -4.26 11.16
C PHE A 200 20.44 -3.25 10.50
N PHE A 201 20.05 -2.83 9.30
CA PHE A 201 20.79 -1.85 8.51
C PHE A 201 19.83 -0.93 7.77
N ILE A 202 20.30 0.26 7.43
CA ILE A 202 19.55 1.17 6.57
C ILE A 202 19.70 0.74 5.10
N THR A 203 18.60 0.73 4.35
CA THR A 203 18.63 0.39 2.91
C THR A 203 18.95 1.64 2.07
N PHE A 204 19.20 1.47 0.77
CA PHE A 204 19.31 2.61 -0.15
C PHE A 204 18.05 3.47 -0.15
N LYS A 205 16.86 2.86 -0.07
CA LYS A 205 15.60 3.61 0.00
C LYS A 205 15.47 4.38 1.31
N GLY A 206 15.95 3.83 2.43
CA GLY A 206 16.06 4.54 3.70
C GLY A 206 16.99 5.76 3.63
N LEU A 207 18.15 5.61 2.97
CA LEU A 207 19.11 6.70 2.75
C LEU A 207 18.51 7.82 1.89
N ASP A 208 17.87 7.46 0.77
CA ASP A 208 17.23 8.43 -0.11
C ASP A 208 16.03 9.11 0.55
N PHE A 209 15.31 8.40 1.42
CA PHE A 209 14.27 9.00 2.27
C PHE A 209 14.85 10.05 3.23
N LEU A 210 15.99 9.77 3.90
CA LEU A 210 16.65 10.76 4.75
C LEU A 210 17.12 11.99 3.96
N ARG A 211 17.66 11.80 2.74
CA ARG A 211 18.01 12.91 1.83
C ARG A 211 16.79 13.76 1.50
N PHE A 212 15.66 13.12 1.16
CA PHE A 212 14.40 13.81 0.91
C PHE A 212 13.95 14.69 2.10
N LEU A 213 14.14 14.24 3.35
CA LEU A 213 13.81 15.06 4.53
C LEU A 213 14.68 16.32 4.62
N ILE A 214 15.94 16.23 4.23
CA ILE A 214 16.86 17.37 4.19
C ILE A 214 16.44 18.33 3.07
N ASP A 215 16.25 17.83 1.85
CA ASP A 215 15.89 18.63 0.67
C ASP A 215 14.56 19.38 0.82
N THR A 216 13.68 18.90 1.71
CA THR A 216 12.35 19.49 1.96
C THR A 216 12.24 20.24 3.28
N ASN A 217 13.34 20.40 4.04
CA ASN A 217 13.33 20.98 5.39
C ASN A 217 12.33 20.32 6.35
N LYS A 218 12.11 19.01 6.17
CA LYS A 218 11.19 18.19 6.97
C LYS A 218 11.90 17.41 8.08
N ASN A 219 13.20 17.60 8.23
CA ASN A 219 13.97 16.97 9.30
C ASN A 219 13.58 17.60 10.65
N PRO A 220 12.91 16.85 11.55
CA PRO A 220 12.44 17.41 12.81
C PRO A 220 13.57 17.67 13.84
N PHE A 221 14.83 17.40 13.48
CA PHE A 221 15.99 17.50 14.37
C PHE A 221 17.07 18.47 13.89
N LEU A 222 16.84 19.22 12.80
CA LEU A 222 17.70 20.37 12.45
C LEU A 222 17.22 21.63 13.19
N PRO A 223 18.12 22.45 13.76
CA PRO A 223 17.75 23.77 14.22
C PRO A 223 17.33 24.63 13.01
N LEU A 224 16.24 25.39 13.18
CA LEU A 224 15.78 26.40 12.22
C LEU A 224 16.78 27.55 12.11
#